data_AF-A0A3N7HYQ8-F1
#
_entry.id   AF-A0A3N7HYQ8-F1
#
_cell.length_a   1.000
_cell.length_b   1.000
_cell.length_c   1.000
_cell.angle_alpha   90.00
_cell.angle_beta   90.00
_cell.angle_gamma   90.00
#
_symmetry.space_group_name_H-M   'P 1'
#
loop_
_entity.id
_entity.type
_entity.pdbx_description
1 polymer ?
#
loop_
_entity_poly.entity_id
_entity_poly.type
_entity_poly.pdbx_seq_one_letter_code
_entity_poly.pdbx_strand_id
1 'polypeptide(L)'
;MSDTTTVAAEPSEQPAAQTPVSPLRRALVWATTIGVVAVGTLGLAAPDLVPPPAKGGLAARFLPADGSATLWTDSDGHRSVHENARDTGPGLLLELPANAAYGVFAERSSAELGSIELWRETVAYLDEPDNSPVSTVYLVDDAGVSLLTATGGSIGFAYSPALVVLPADAAPGVAWSGEGAAMPAGLLEYRSTGEVTDAGDGCLLASTDTRYLDPDTGAELLAVQEQATWCPGRGIVRDVGVVDGEEESYVSSELPVPGGYGSAVDTRPARYTWEGADRWRARDLEFVIADPGFGDSPQGSPFDGLAATTADGTLVASVGSRLASYRVDGGTARRGWLASPGGDLLALSAVGEVTLVSTAQRRLIAYDGGGARLWSVSFPDVVLAAPAPAPDGDIVAVSLDGTLRRIDLATGETVWSTTLRTDVATTPAVGAGLVVVVDRGGAVMARSLGDGSARWSTELSRATRAAAGEGVVAVQGGDAAVWVLDPHDGALLWKDRHRGSARGIVVSAGVVVAQSDEGAAAWAVDGGGERLWTSDAGEQLLAGDGVFVLGGASTVEVRSPAGELLGEVELGEAPLGVTRVIVPTPHGIRVVHSNTTGLEVRG
;
A
#
# COMPACT_ATOMS: atom_id res chain seq x y z
N MET A 1 -32.55 -52.66 19.65
CA MET A 1 -31.94 -53.97 19.89
C MET A 1 -30.76 -54.09 18.95
N SER A 2 -29.57 -54.17 19.54
CA SER A 2 -28.29 -54.80 19.16
C SER A 2 -28.07 -55.22 17.69
N ASP A 3 -26.90 -55.12 17.07
CA ASP A 3 -25.55 -55.21 17.63
C ASP A 3 -24.46 -54.71 16.64
N THR A 4 -23.49 -54.02 17.23
CA THR A 4 -22.04 -53.97 17.00
C THR A 4 -21.40 -54.85 15.91
N THR A 5 -20.53 -54.27 15.07
CA THR A 5 -19.20 -54.87 14.79
C THR A 5 -18.17 -53.83 14.39
N THR A 6 -17.10 -53.79 15.19
CA THR A 6 -15.89 -52.98 15.13
C THR A 6 -14.89 -53.56 14.11
N VAL A 7 -14.17 -52.72 13.37
CA VAL A 7 -12.89 -53.10 12.74
C VAL A 7 -11.85 -52.03 13.10
N ALA A 8 -10.70 -52.52 13.57
CA ALA A 8 -9.61 -51.79 14.18
C ALA A 8 -8.77 -51.00 13.17
N ALA A 9 -8.26 -49.85 13.60
CA ALA A 9 -7.19 -49.10 12.94
C ALA A 9 -5.85 -49.37 13.66
N GLU A 10 -4.80 -49.59 12.89
CA GLU A 10 -3.40 -49.71 13.34
C GLU A 10 -2.83 -48.37 13.85
N PRO A 11 -1.78 -48.40 14.69
CA PRO A 11 -1.38 -47.24 15.48
C PRO A 11 -0.53 -46.23 14.69
N SER A 12 -0.80 -44.96 14.97
CA SER A 12 -0.09 -43.79 14.47
C SER A 12 1.36 -43.69 14.97
N GLU A 13 2.25 -43.36 14.05
CA GLU A 13 3.62 -42.92 14.31
C GLU A 13 3.59 -41.57 15.08
N GLN A 14 4.39 -41.47 16.15
CA GLN A 14 4.45 -40.30 17.02
C GLN A 14 5.12 -39.10 16.33
N PRO A 15 4.61 -37.87 16.47
CA PRO A 15 5.36 -36.66 16.16
C PRO A 15 6.41 -36.37 17.25
N ALA A 16 7.56 -35.88 16.82
CA ALA A 16 8.69 -35.46 17.66
C ALA A 16 8.27 -34.45 18.74
N ALA A 17 8.91 -34.58 19.91
CA ALA A 17 8.60 -33.87 21.14
C ALA A 17 8.63 -32.33 20.97
N GLN A 18 7.47 -31.71 21.16
CA GLN A 18 7.35 -30.28 21.44
C GLN A 18 7.79 -30.02 22.89
N THR A 19 8.69 -29.06 23.07
CA THR A 19 9.11 -28.54 24.38
C THR A 19 7.89 -28.01 25.16
N PRO A 20 7.75 -28.29 26.47
CA PRO A 20 6.56 -27.90 27.21
C PRO A 20 6.52 -26.38 27.45
N VAL A 21 5.53 -25.74 26.83
CA VAL A 21 5.17 -24.33 27.04
C VAL A 21 4.53 -24.18 28.43
N SER A 22 4.96 -23.16 29.18
CA SER A 22 4.56 -22.94 30.58
C SER A 22 3.04 -22.73 30.76
N PRO A 23 2.48 -23.13 31.92
CA PRO A 23 1.04 -23.02 32.20
C PRO A 23 0.49 -21.58 32.27
N LEU A 24 1.35 -20.56 32.28
CA LEU A 24 0.97 -19.13 32.23
C LEU A 24 0.37 -18.70 30.88
N ARG A 25 0.71 -19.39 29.77
CA ARG A 25 0.13 -19.10 28.44
C ARG A 25 -1.31 -19.58 28.25
N ARG A 26 -1.83 -20.47 29.09
CA ARG A 26 -3.22 -20.98 28.95
C ARG A 26 -4.26 -20.10 29.64
N ALA A 27 -3.85 -19.24 30.57
CA ALA A 27 -4.77 -18.39 31.33
C ALA A 27 -5.12 -17.08 30.60
N LEU A 28 -4.32 -16.65 29.61
CA LEU A 28 -4.55 -15.40 28.86
C LEU A 28 -5.36 -15.55 27.57
N VAL A 29 -5.66 -16.77 27.12
CA VAL A 29 -6.29 -17.03 25.80
C VAL A 29 -7.83 -17.02 25.85
N TRP A 30 -8.47 -16.95 27.02
CA TRP A 30 -9.93 -17.12 27.15
C TRP A 30 -10.72 -15.87 27.58
N ALA A 31 -10.12 -14.68 27.61
CA ALA A 31 -10.80 -13.46 28.11
C ALA A 31 -10.83 -12.25 27.15
N THR A 32 -10.39 -12.38 25.89
CA THR A 32 -10.45 -11.30 24.88
C THR A 32 -11.26 -11.74 23.67
N THR A 33 -12.56 -11.96 23.89
CA THR A 33 -13.55 -12.01 22.82
C THR A 33 -14.84 -11.48 23.39
N ILE A 34 -15.09 -10.18 23.22
CA ILE A 34 -16.38 -9.49 23.14
C ILE A 34 -16.07 -7.98 23.23
N GLY A 35 -16.35 -7.25 22.15
CA GLY A 35 -16.80 -5.86 22.28
C GLY A 35 -15.96 -4.74 21.67
N VAL A 36 -15.58 -4.81 20.38
CA VAL A 36 -15.51 -3.60 19.54
C VAL A 36 -16.04 -3.94 18.14
N VAL A 37 -17.37 -3.97 18.02
CA VAL A 37 -18.07 -3.85 16.74
C VAL A 37 -19.03 -2.68 16.90
N ALA A 38 -18.76 -1.61 16.16
CA ALA A 38 -19.64 -0.49 15.77
C ALA A 38 -18.95 0.88 15.93
N VAL A 39 -18.17 1.27 14.92
CA VAL A 39 -18.15 2.68 14.51
C VAL A 39 -18.67 2.71 13.08
N GLY A 40 -19.97 2.99 12.98
CA GLY A 40 -20.64 3.20 11.71
C GLY A 40 -20.11 4.46 11.02
N THR A 41 -20.01 4.33 9.71
CA THR A 41 -19.88 5.39 8.71
C THR A 41 -20.68 6.65 9.07
N LEU A 42 -19.98 7.70 9.47
CA LEU A 42 -20.45 9.08 9.32
C LEU A 42 -19.31 9.89 8.71
N GLY A 43 -19.46 10.17 7.41
CA GLY A 43 -18.63 11.14 6.72
C GLY A 43 -18.72 12.48 7.42
N LEU A 44 -17.59 12.96 7.94
CA LEU A 44 -17.46 14.33 8.39
C LEU A 44 -17.10 15.18 7.17
N ALA A 45 -18.07 15.99 6.74
CA ALA A 45 -17.77 17.18 5.97
C ALA A 45 -16.83 18.05 6.81
N ALA A 46 -15.64 18.35 6.29
CA ALA A 46 -14.74 19.32 6.89
C ALA A 46 -15.35 20.72 6.77
N PRO A 47 -15.66 21.44 7.86
CA PRO A 47 -15.67 22.88 7.77
C PRO A 47 -14.22 23.35 7.65
N ASP A 48 -13.98 24.38 6.86
CA ASP A 48 -12.71 25.11 6.81
C ASP A 48 -12.30 25.52 8.24
N LEU A 49 -11.42 24.73 8.85
CA LEU A 49 -10.88 24.95 10.17
C LEU A 49 -9.50 25.53 10.00
N VAL A 50 -9.32 26.74 10.54
CA VAL A 50 -8.02 27.28 10.91
C VAL A 50 -7.23 26.13 11.57
N PRO A 51 -6.04 25.76 11.06
CA PRO A 51 -5.28 24.67 11.66
C PRO A 51 -5.06 25.02 13.14
N PRO A 52 -5.29 24.08 14.07
CA PRO A 52 -4.99 24.31 15.47
C PRO A 52 -3.53 24.75 15.61
N PRO A 53 -3.19 25.56 16.65
CA PRO A 53 -1.79 25.85 16.94
C PRO A 53 -1.04 24.51 17.06
N ALA A 54 0.12 24.42 16.39
CA ALA A 54 0.91 23.20 16.39
C ALA A 54 1.18 22.75 17.83
N LYS A 55 0.77 21.52 18.16
CA LYS A 55 1.13 20.88 19.42
C LYS A 55 2.63 20.54 19.39
N GLY A 56 3.24 20.29 20.54
CA GLY A 56 4.68 19.98 20.63
C GLY A 56 5.60 21.17 20.85
N GLY A 57 5.07 22.41 20.97
CA GLY A 57 5.88 23.60 21.28
C GLY A 57 7.04 23.82 20.30
N LEU A 58 8.24 24.10 20.83
CA LEU A 58 9.48 24.20 20.06
C LEU A 58 9.96 22.85 19.49
N ALA A 59 9.60 21.72 20.08
CA ALA A 59 9.97 20.40 19.56
C ALA A 59 9.33 20.11 18.20
N ALA A 60 8.12 20.65 17.95
CA ALA A 60 7.38 20.47 16.71
C ALA A 60 8.14 20.93 15.46
N ARG A 61 9.07 21.89 15.59
CA ARG A 61 9.89 22.39 14.47
C ARG A 61 10.86 21.35 13.91
N PHE A 62 11.17 20.31 14.68
CA PHE A 62 12.06 19.23 14.28
C PHE A 62 11.32 18.14 13.51
N LEU A 63 10.00 18.06 13.60
CA LEU A 63 9.24 16.96 13.00
C LEU A 63 9.39 16.93 11.46
N PRO A 64 9.68 15.75 10.88
CA PRO A 64 9.70 15.57 9.43
C PRO A 64 8.34 15.88 8.79
N ALA A 65 8.37 16.19 7.49
CA ALA A 65 7.15 16.33 6.70
C ALA A 65 6.47 14.96 6.49
N ASP A 66 5.14 14.96 6.34
CA ASP A 66 4.40 13.76 5.95
C ASP A 66 4.89 13.22 4.60
N GLY A 67 5.12 11.91 4.53
CA GLY A 67 5.69 11.21 3.38
C GLY A 67 7.16 11.51 3.08
N SER A 68 7.87 12.20 3.98
CA SER A 68 9.33 12.29 3.89
C SER A 68 9.98 10.95 4.21
N ALA A 69 11.10 10.65 3.55
CA ALA A 69 11.84 9.43 3.79
C ALA A 69 13.34 9.67 3.63
N THR A 70 14.13 8.88 4.35
CA THR A 70 15.59 9.04 4.50
C THR A 70 16.29 7.68 4.47
N LEU A 71 17.50 7.64 3.95
CA LEU A 71 18.35 6.45 3.97
C LEU A 71 19.14 6.46 5.28
N TRP A 72 19.11 5.36 6.00
CA TRP A 72 19.89 5.16 7.20
C TRP A 72 20.94 4.09 6.97
N THR A 73 22.05 4.23 7.66
CA THR A 73 23.13 3.24 7.67
C THR A 73 23.61 3.06 9.09
N ASP A 74 23.65 1.80 9.53
CA ASP A 74 24.15 1.43 10.85
C ASP A 74 25.69 1.37 10.88
N SER A 75 26.25 1.00 12.04
CA SER A 75 27.69 0.86 12.25
C SER A 75 28.36 -0.24 11.43
N ASP A 76 27.59 -1.26 11.04
CA ASP A 76 28.06 -2.40 10.24
C ASP A 76 27.89 -2.15 8.73
N GLY A 77 27.23 -1.06 8.36
CA GLY A 77 27.00 -0.63 6.99
C GLY A 77 25.71 -1.14 6.38
N HIS A 78 24.83 -1.79 7.16
CA HIS A 78 23.51 -2.20 6.70
C HIS A 78 22.61 -0.98 6.53
N ARG A 79 21.78 -1.01 5.49
CA ARG A 79 20.95 0.12 5.10
C ARG A 79 19.47 -0.17 5.34
N SER A 80 18.76 0.88 5.74
CA SER A 80 17.31 0.89 5.87
C SER A 80 16.72 2.20 5.34
N VAL A 81 15.45 2.16 4.96
CA VAL A 81 14.67 3.34 4.59
C VAL A 81 13.72 3.65 5.74
N HIS A 82 13.82 4.85 6.28
CA HIS A 82 12.91 5.35 7.30
C HIS A 82 11.93 6.32 6.66
N GLU A 83 10.65 6.04 6.77
CA GLU A 83 9.57 6.79 6.16
C GLU A 83 8.62 7.36 7.22
N ASN A 84 8.29 8.65 7.08
CA ASN A 84 7.57 9.41 8.08
C ASN A 84 6.13 9.67 7.68
N ALA A 85 5.20 9.49 8.63
CA ALA A 85 3.80 9.85 8.48
C ALA A 85 3.39 10.82 9.58
N ARG A 86 2.58 11.82 9.25
CA ARG A 86 1.92 12.67 10.25
C ARG A 86 0.42 12.53 10.16
N ASP A 87 -0.24 12.60 11.30
CA ASP A 87 -1.69 12.48 11.36
C ASP A 87 -2.28 13.38 12.44
N THR A 88 -3.51 13.81 12.20
CA THR A 88 -4.35 14.46 13.22
C THR A 88 -5.61 13.62 13.38
N GLY A 89 -5.81 13.11 14.59
CA GLY A 89 -6.85 12.12 14.87
C GLY A 89 -6.28 10.72 15.11
N PRO A 90 -7.15 9.72 15.31
CA PRO A 90 -6.74 8.38 15.70
C PRO A 90 -6.26 7.51 14.54
N GLY A 91 -6.14 8.02 13.31
CA GLY A 91 -5.89 7.22 12.10
C GLY A 91 -4.70 6.27 12.24
N LEU A 92 -3.52 6.82 12.59
CA LEU A 92 -2.32 6.02 12.87
C LEU A 92 -2.50 4.98 13.98
N LEU A 93 -3.33 5.24 14.99
CA LEU A 93 -3.59 4.28 16.08
C LEU A 93 -4.47 3.12 15.63
N LEU A 94 -5.40 3.36 14.72
CA LEU A 94 -6.29 2.34 14.16
C LEU A 94 -5.55 1.37 13.22
N GLU A 95 -4.34 1.71 12.82
CA GLU A 95 -3.44 0.85 12.03
C GLU A 95 -2.52 -0.01 12.92
N LEU A 96 -2.51 0.17 14.23
CA LEU A 96 -1.67 -0.61 15.14
C LEU A 96 -2.36 -1.92 15.56
N PRO A 97 -1.58 -2.93 16.02
CA PRO A 97 -2.15 -4.06 16.74
C PRO A 97 -3.00 -3.55 17.92
N ALA A 98 -4.14 -4.18 18.17
CA ALA A 98 -5.10 -3.69 19.17
C ALA A 98 -4.50 -3.43 20.56
N ASN A 99 -3.56 -4.28 20.99
CA ASN A 99 -2.89 -4.17 22.29
C ASN A 99 -1.85 -3.04 22.36
N ALA A 100 -1.34 -2.56 21.21
CA ALA A 100 -0.36 -1.47 21.16
C ALA A 100 -0.99 -0.09 21.40
N ALA A 101 -2.25 0.09 21.00
CA ALA A 101 -2.96 1.36 21.14
C ALA A 101 -3.98 1.38 22.30
N TYR A 102 -4.17 0.25 23.00
CA TYR A 102 -5.25 0.10 23.99
C TYR A 102 -5.23 1.19 25.08
N GLY A 103 -4.06 1.50 25.65
CA GLY A 103 -3.93 2.52 26.69
C GLY A 103 -4.46 3.89 26.25
N VAL A 104 -4.16 4.30 25.01
CA VAL A 104 -4.60 5.59 24.47
C VAL A 104 -6.11 5.67 24.33
N PHE A 105 -6.75 4.60 23.82
CA PHE A 105 -8.20 4.55 23.67
C PHE A 105 -8.93 4.44 25.01
N ALA A 106 -8.33 3.80 26.01
CA ALA A 106 -8.90 3.66 27.34
C ALA A 106 -8.81 4.96 28.17
N GLU A 107 -7.75 5.74 27.97
CA GLU A 107 -7.44 6.92 28.78
C GLU A 107 -7.98 8.24 28.21
N ARG A 108 -8.39 8.28 26.93
CA ARG A 108 -8.81 9.51 26.24
C ARG A 108 -10.25 9.47 25.76
N SER A 109 -10.93 10.63 25.85
CA SER A 109 -12.24 10.84 25.26
C SER A 109 -12.18 10.89 23.74
N SER A 110 -13.32 10.68 23.08
CA SER A 110 -13.43 10.78 21.61
C SER A 110 -13.03 12.15 21.07
N ALA A 111 -13.30 13.24 21.81
CA ALA A 111 -12.91 14.59 21.42
C ALA A 111 -11.38 14.79 21.50
N GLU A 112 -10.74 14.20 22.51
CA GLU A 112 -9.27 14.23 22.64
C GLU A 112 -8.62 13.41 21.53
N LEU A 113 -9.15 12.22 21.24
CA LEU A 113 -8.69 11.38 20.13
C LEU A 113 -8.85 12.08 18.78
N GLY A 114 -9.92 12.84 18.56
CA GLY A 114 -10.13 13.58 17.30
C GLY A 114 -9.17 14.74 17.08
N SER A 115 -8.40 15.14 18.10
CA SER A 115 -7.43 16.25 18.01
C SER A 115 -6.00 15.84 18.36
N ILE A 116 -5.75 14.54 18.54
CA ILE A 116 -4.41 14.02 18.82
C ILE A 116 -3.50 14.26 17.62
N GLU A 117 -2.26 14.70 17.85
CA GLU A 117 -1.26 14.81 16.81
C GLU A 117 -0.27 13.66 16.98
N LEU A 118 -0.06 12.93 15.89
CA LEU A 118 0.76 11.73 15.87
C LEU A 118 1.80 11.84 14.76
N TRP A 119 3.00 11.37 15.07
CA TRP A 119 4.06 11.14 14.11
C TRP A 119 4.41 9.66 14.13
N ARG A 120 4.48 9.02 12.97
CA ARG A 120 5.00 7.67 12.82
C ARG A 120 6.26 7.70 11.99
N GLU A 121 7.23 6.91 12.41
CA GLU A 121 8.36 6.48 11.60
C GLU A 121 8.19 4.98 11.28
N THR A 122 8.45 4.58 10.03
CA THR A 122 8.45 3.18 9.61
C THR A 122 9.78 2.84 8.97
N VAL A 123 10.42 1.79 9.46
CA VAL A 123 11.74 1.30 9.04
C VAL A 123 11.55 0.08 8.14
N ALA A 124 12.03 0.17 6.91
CA ALA A 124 12.11 -0.95 5.97
C ALA A 124 13.58 -1.27 5.68
N TYR A 125 14.00 -2.51 5.91
CA TYR A 125 15.39 -2.94 5.77
C TYR A 125 15.72 -3.27 4.31
N LEU A 126 16.81 -2.71 3.78
CA LEU A 126 17.26 -2.96 2.40
C LEU A 126 18.20 -4.16 2.32
N ASP A 127 19.14 -4.26 3.26
CA ASP A 127 20.20 -5.28 3.24
C ASP A 127 19.85 -6.52 4.09
N GLU A 128 18.74 -6.45 4.82
CA GLU A 128 18.21 -7.54 5.68
C GLU A 128 16.69 -7.74 5.43
N PRO A 129 16.28 -8.17 4.22
CA PRO A 129 14.87 -8.20 3.81
C PRO A 129 14.01 -9.23 4.56
N ASP A 130 14.62 -10.13 5.34
CA ASP A 130 13.91 -11.06 6.22
C ASP A 130 13.46 -10.40 7.54
N ASN A 131 14.01 -9.23 7.88
CA ASN A 131 13.61 -8.49 9.07
C ASN A 131 12.23 -7.84 8.86
N SER A 132 11.34 -8.04 9.83
CA SER A 132 10.03 -7.38 9.85
C SER A 132 10.21 -5.86 9.93
N PRO A 133 9.46 -5.08 9.12
CA PRO A 133 9.46 -3.63 9.25
C PRO A 133 9.06 -3.20 10.66
N VAL A 134 9.78 -2.21 11.20
CA VAL A 134 9.49 -1.64 12.52
C VAL A 134 8.70 -0.35 12.33
N SER A 135 7.72 -0.11 13.19
CA SER A 135 6.94 1.12 13.18
C SER A 135 6.93 1.74 14.58
N THR A 136 7.43 2.96 14.68
CA THR A 136 7.48 3.74 15.91
C THR A 136 6.49 4.88 15.83
N VAL A 137 5.61 5.00 16.81
CA VAL A 137 4.61 6.07 16.89
C VAL A 137 4.93 6.98 18.07
N TYR A 138 4.91 8.27 17.79
CA TYR A 138 5.11 9.36 18.72
C TYR A 138 3.84 10.17 18.89
N LEU A 139 3.60 10.59 20.12
CA LEU A 139 2.61 11.58 20.49
C LEU A 139 3.25 12.97 20.45
N VAL A 140 2.55 13.93 19.83
CA VAL A 140 2.96 15.33 19.79
C VAL A 140 1.93 16.15 20.57
N ASP A 141 2.33 16.66 21.74
CA ASP A 141 1.45 17.37 22.68
C ASP A 141 2.19 18.43 23.51
N ASP A 142 1.60 18.88 24.61
CA ASP A 142 2.20 19.91 25.46
C ASP A 142 3.47 19.44 26.18
N ALA A 143 3.73 18.13 26.25
CA ALA A 143 4.99 17.59 26.76
C ALA A 143 6.12 17.66 25.72
N GLY A 144 5.79 17.74 24.42
CA GLY A 144 6.75 17.77 23.32
C GLY A 144 6.52 16.64 22.35
N VAL A 145 7.58 15.90 22.03
CA VAL A 145 7.54 14.65 21.26
C VAL A 145 7.81 13.50 22.22
N SER A 146 6.86 12.57 22.30
CA SER A 146 6.90 11.46 23.24
C SER A 146 6.70 10.13 22.53
N LEU A 147 7.61 9.19 22.72
CA LEU A 147 7.50 7.81 22.22
C LEU A 147 6.30 7.12 22.87
N LEU A 148 5.33 6.77 22.04
CA LEU A 148 4.10 6.12 22.47
C LEU A 148 4.21 4.60 22.37
N THR A 149 4.63 4.08 21.22
CA THR A 149 4.75 2.64 20.99
C THR A 149 5.66 2.32 19.82
N ALA A 150 6.30 1.15 19.85
CA ALA A 150 7.06 0.58 18.75
C ALA A 150 6.57 -0.86 18.47
N THR A 151 6.27 -1.15 17.21
CA THR A 151 5.68 -2.42 16.72
C THR A 151 6.57 -3.04 15.63
N GLY A 152 6.40 -4.33 15.35
CA GLY A 152 7.15 -5.07 14.31
C GLY A 152 8.44 -5.74 14.81
N GLY A 153 9.01 -5.25 15.91
CA GLY A 153 10.14 -5.90 16.60
C GLY A 153 9.75 -7.21 17.30
N SER A 154 10.75 -8.01 17.68
CA SER A 154 10.56 -9.25 18.45
C SER A 154 9.95 -9.01 19.83
N ILE A 155 10.10 -7.80 20.36
CA ILE A 155 9.53 -7.30 21.60
C ILE A 155 8.78 -6.00 21.27
N GLY A 156 7.54 -5.90 21.74
CA GLY A 156 6.70 -4.72 21.54
C GLY A 156 6.78 -3.77 22.73
N PHE A 157 7.02 -2.49 22.49
CA PHE A 157 7.02 -1.46 23.53
C PHE A 157 5.79 -0.57 23.41
N ALA A 158 5.14 -0.29 24.52
CA ALA A 158 4.08 0.70 24.65
C ALA A 158 4.26 1.42 25.99
N TYR A 159 4.06 2.74 26.02
CA TYR A 159 4.35 3.58 27.17
C TYR A 159 3.08 4.27 27.69
N SER A 160 2.86 4.23 29.01
CA SER A 160 1.81 5.00 29.68
C SER A 160 2.35 5.65 30.98
N PRO A 161 2.46 6.99 31.05
CA PRO A 161 2.34 7.92 29.92
C PRO A 161 3.44 7.69 28.87
N ALA A 162 3.25 8.26 27.67
CA ALA A 162 4.26 8.22 26.60
C ALA A 162 5.61 8.79 27.07
N LEU A 163 6.71 8.17 26.64
CA LEU A 163 8.08 8.51 27.06
C LEU A 163 8.57 9.76 26.31
N VAL A 164 8.76 10.88 27.01
CA VAL A 164 9.26 12.13 26.38
C VAL A 164 10.67 11.92 25.84
N VAL A 165 10.86 12.07 24.52
CA VAL A 165 12.16 11.98 23.84
C VAL A 165 12.71 13.35 23.42
N LEU A 166 11.83 14.35 23.28
CA LEU A 166 12.21 15.73 23.06
C LEU A 166 11.16 16.67 23.69
N PRO A 167 11.50 17.46 24.74
CA PRO A 167 10.51 18.24 25.47
C PRO A 167 9.99 19.44 24.68
N ALA A 168 8.77 19.90 24.96
CA ALA A 168 8.12 21.00 24.22
C ALA A 168 8.90 22.32 24.21
N ASP A 169 9.78 22.56 25.18
CA ASP A 169 10.66 23.72 25.26
C ASP A 169 12.09 23.45 24.77
N ALA A 170 12.30 22.36 24.02
CA ALA A 170 13.60 21.89 23.54
C ALA A 170 14.53 23.00 23.03
N ALA A 171 15.56 23.26 23.83
CA ALA A 171 16.64 24.20 23.57
C ALA A 171 17.91 23.75 24.33
N PRO A 172 19.11 24.17 23.90
CA PRO A 172 20.34 23.81 24.61
C PRO A 172 20.29 24.20 26.10
N GLY A 173 20.64 23.26 26.97
CA GLY A 173 20.60 23.40 28.43
C GLY A 173 19.28 23.00 29.08
N VAL A 174 18.25 22.63 28.30
CA VAL A 174 17.01 22.06 28.83
C VAL A 174 17.25 20.61 29.25
N ALA A 175 16.75 20.24 30.42
CA ALA A 175 16.74 18.88 30.93
C ALA A 175 15.33 18.46 31.33
N TRP A 176 15.04 17.17 31.25
CA TRP A 176 13.74 16.62 31.61
C TRP A 176 13.87 15.27 32.32
N SER A 177 12.77 14.81 32.90
CA SER A 177 12.65 13.48 33.47
C SER A 177 11.23 12.96 33.26
N GLY A 178 11.09 11.64 33.15
CA GLY A 178 9.80 10.97 33.04
C GLY A 178 9.82 9.64 33.78
N GLU A 179 8.64 9.18 34.18
CA GLU A 179 8.43 7.85 34.73
C GLU A 179 7.05 7.33 34.36
N GLY A 180 6.91 6.01 34.28
CA GLY A 180 5.64 5.39 33.91
C GLY A 180 5.74 3.88 33.73
N ALA A 181 4.71 3.31 33.10
CA ALA A 181 4.68 1.92 32.69
C ALA A 181 5.18 1.79 31.25
N ALA A 182 5.91 0.70 30.98
CA ALA A 182 6.36 0.28 29.67
C ALA A 182 5.91 -1.16 29.39
N MET A 183 5.93 -1.54 28.11
CA MET A 183 5.48 -2.84 27.59
C MET A 183 3.95 -3.06 27.71
N PRO A 184 3.37 -3.98 26.92
CA PRO A 184 1.96 -4.34 27.06
C PRO A 184 1.59 -4.67 28.51
N ALA A 185 0.48 -4.12 28.99
CA ALA A 185 -0.03 -4.32 30.36
C ALA A 185 0.92 -3.87 31.50
N GLY A 186 1.92 -3.01 31.22
CA GLY A 186 2.81 -2.47 32.24
C GLY A 186 3.74 -3.52 32.84
N LEU A 187 4.23 -4.44 32.02
CA LEU A 187 5.18 -5.49 32.45
C LEU A 187 6.51 -4.92 32.95
N LEU A 188 6.83 -3.67 32.61
CA LEU A 188 7.97 -2.93 33.12
C LEU A 188 7.53 -1.57 33.64
N GLU A 189 8.25 -1.03 34.61
CA GLU A 189 8.26 0.41 34.88
C GLU A 189 9.44 1.04 34.14
N TYR A 190 9.32 2.28 33.69
CA TYR A 190 10.44 3.05 33.17
C TYR A 190 10.70 4.28 34.03
N ARG A 191 11.97 4.67 34.15
CA ARG A 191 12.40 5.99 34.59
C ARG A 191 13.39 6.52 33.58
N SER A 192 13.18 7.73 33.10
CA SER A 192 14.02 8.36 32.10
C SER A 192 14.45 9.74 32.55
N THR A 193 15.68 10.11 32.23
CA THR A 193 16.18 11.48 32.33
C THR A 193 16.80 11.86 31.00
N GLY A 194 16.68 13.12 30.61
CA GLY A 194 17.33 13.58 29.40
C GLY A 194 17.81 15.03 29.49
N GLU A 195 18.71 15.37 28.59
CA GLU A 195 19.22 16.71 28.40
C GLU A 195 19.42 17.05 26.93
N VAL A 196 19.31 18.33 26.61
CA VAL A 196 19.50 18.87 25.28
C VAL A 196 20.76 19.70 25.23
N THR A 197 21.62 19.44 24.27
CA THR A 197 22.78 20.27 23.95
C THR A 197 22.73 20.78 22.50
N ASP A 198 23.54 21.80 22.19
CA ASP A 198 23.64 22.33 20.83
C ASP A 198 24.45 21.37 19.94
N ALA A 199 23.89 20.97 18.80
CA ALA A 199 24.56 20.13 17.81
C ALA A 199 25.05 20.92 16.58
N GLY A 200 24.89 22.25 16.58
CA GLY A 200 25.23 23.12 15.45
C GLY A 200 24.14 23.17 14.38
N ASP A 201 24.19 24.18 13.52
CA ASP A 201 23.25 24.41 12.40
C ASP A 201 21.76 24.40 12.79
N GLY A 202 21.46 24.76 14.04
CA GLY A 202 20.10 24.76 14.60
C GLY A 202 19.59 23.37 14.99
N CYS A 203 20.42 22.33 14.87
CA CYS A 203 20.14 20.99 15.38
C CYS A 203 20.41 20.89 16.88
N LEU A 204 19.77 19.92 17.52
CA LEU A 204 19.89 19.62 18.95
C LEU A 204 20.41 18.19 19.13
N LEU A 205 21.26 17.98 20.12
CA LEU A 205 21.61 16.64 20.59
C LEU A 205 20.81 16.36 21.86
N ALA A 206 19.84 15.45 21.77
CA ALA A 206 19.06 14.95 22.89
C ALA A 206 19.75 13.69 23.42
N SER A 207 20.22 13.72 24.66
CA SER A 207 20.77 12.55 25.35
C SER A 207 19.75 12.06 26.36
N THR A 208 19.36 10.79 26.30
CA THR A 208 18.43 10.17 27.25
C THR A 208 19.08 8.98 27.94
N ASP A 209 18.74 8.78 29.21
CA ASP A 209 19.11 7.61 30.00
C ASP A 209 17.82 7.04 30.58
N THR A 210 17.44 5.85 30.11
CA THR A 210 16.19 5.19 30.45
C THR A 210 16.48 3.86 31.16
N ARG A 211 15.89 3.70 32.35
CA ARG A 211 15.98 2.51 33.19
C ARG A 211 14.65 1.81 33.19
N TYR A 212 14.65 0.52 32.83
CA TYR A 212 13.49 -0.33 32.95
C TYR A 212 13.61 -1.20 34.19
N LEU A 213 12.55 -1.20 34.99
CA LEU A 213 12.49 -1.81 36.30
C LEU A 213 11.41 -2.88 36.33
N ASP A 214 11.64 -3.94 37.10
CA ASP A 214 10.62 -4.89 37.50
C ASP A 214 9.59 -4.19 38.42
N PRO A 215 8.29 -4.15 38.08
CA PRO A 215 7.30 -3.40 38.86
C PRO A 215 7.10 -3.92 40.30
N ASP A 216 7.34 -5.21 40.55
CA ASP A 216 7.09 -5.83 41.85
C ASP A 216 8.30 -5.67 42.79
N THR A 217 9.50 -5.75 42.25
CA THR A 217 10.75 -5.78 43.03
C THR A 217 11.55 -4.48 42.95
N GLY A 218 11.29 -3.64 41.96
CA GLY A 218 12.07 -2.43 41.65
C GLY A 218 13.48 -2.72 41.15
N ALA A 219 13.79 -3.97 40.77
CA ALA A 219 15.08 -4.35 40.23
C ALA A 219 15.26 -3.78 38.82
N GLU A 220 16.45 -3.23 38.53
CA GLU A 220 16.80 -2.81 37.17
C GLU A 220 16.98 -4.03 36.27
N LEU A 221 16.25 -4.05 35.16
CA LEU A 221 16.22 -5.15 34.20
C LEU A 221 16.94 -4.79 32.89
N LEU A 222 16.89 -3.52 32.50
CA LEU A 222 17.50 -3.02 31.27
C LEU A 222 17.86 -1.55 31.41
N ALA A 223 19.01 -1.19 30.87
CA ALA A 223 19.48 0.19 30.76
C ALA A 223 19.68 0.57 29.29
N VAL A 224 19.06 1.66 28.86
CA VAL A 224 19.21 2.21 27.52
C VAL A 224 19.69 3.64 27.62
N GLN A 225 20.82 3.94 26.97
CA GLN A 225 21.31 5.30 26.79
C GLN A 225 21.21 5.65 25.32
N GLU A 226 20.62 6.78 24.98
CA GLU A 226 20.37 7.17 23.60
C GLU A 226 20.88 8.59 23.36
N GLN A 227 21.50 8.82 22.21
CA GLN A 227 21.92 10.13 21.75
C GLN A 227 21.39 10.40 20.34
N ALA A 228 20.24 11.09 20.30
CA ALA A 228 19.56 11.44 19.06
C ALA A 228 19.90 12.89 18.65
N THR A 229 20.39 13.08 17.44
CA THR A 229 20.58 14.41 16.83
C THR A 229 19.33 14.80 16.05
N TRP A 230 18.64 15.84 16.51
CA TRP A 230 17.41 16.36 15.93
C TRP A 230 17.68 17.60 15.08
N CYS A 231 17.29 17.58 13.81
CA CYS A 231 17.45 18.71 12.90
C CYS A 231 16.10 19.27 12.42
N PRO A 232 15.94 20.60 12.31
CA PRO A 232 14.67 21.23 11.93
C PRO A 232 14.09 20.66 10.63
N GLY A 233 12.82 20.23 10.66
CA GLY A 233 12.10 19.62 9.54
C GLY A 233 12.62 18.27 9.05
N ARG A 234 13.66 17.70 9.70
CA ARG A 234 14.30 16.43 9.32
C ARG A 234 14.16 15.33 10.36
N GLY A 235 13.68 15.65 11.55
CA GLY A 235 13.59 14.72 12.67
C GLY A 235 14.97 14.34 13.18
N ILE A 236 15.09 13.07 13.60
CA ILE A 236 16.35 12.47 14.00
C ILE A 236 17.19 12.24 12.73
N VAL A 237 18.46 12.65 12.74
CA VAL A 237 19.39 12.46 11.61
C VAL A 237 20.61 11.64 11.95
N ARG A 238 20.82 11.40 13.24
CA ARG A 238 21.81 10.50 13.78
C ARG A 238 21.26 10.00 15.10
N ASP A 239 21.42 8.71 15.35
CA ASP A 239 21.06 8.07 16.59
C ASP A 239 22.21 7.19 17.07
N VAL A 240 22.45 7.15 18.37
CA VAL A 240 23.46 6.30 18.98
C VAL A 240 22.85 5.73 20.25
N GLY A 241 22.57 4.44 20.24
CA GLY A 241 22.03 3.69 21.36
C GLY A 241 23.13 2.87 22.03
N VAL A 242 23.19 2.88 23.35
CA VAL A 242 23.97 1.94 24.15
C VAL A 242 23.00 1.11 24.97
N VAL A 243 22.91 -0.18 24.66
CA VAL A 243 22.05 -1.15 25.35
C VAL A 243 22.95 -2.15 26.06
N ASP A 244 22.89 -2.19 27.39
CA ASP A 244 23.74 -3.05 28.23
C ASP A 244 25.26 -2.99 27.92
N GLY A 245 25.72 -1.87 27.38
CA GLY A 245 27.13 -1.61 27.03
C GLY A 245 27.52 -1.93 25.59
N GLU A 246 26.60 -2.43 24.77
CA GLU A 246 26.78 -2.54 23.32
C GLU A 246 26.28 -1.27 22.65
N GLU A 247 27.16 -0.61 21.89
CA GLU A 247 26.85 0.62 21.17
C GLU A 247 26.44 0.29 19.73
N GLU A 248 25.27 0.78 19.33
CA GLU A 248 24.82 0.83 17.94
C GLU A 248 24.68 2.28 17.51
N SER A 249 25.07 2.58 16.27
CA SER A 249 24.97 3.94 15.74
C SER A 249 24.35 3.94 14.35
N TYR A 250 23.44 4.87 14.13
CA TYR A 250 22.72 5.04 12.88
C TYR A 250 22.92 6.48 12.39
N VAL A 251 23.19 6.65 11.09
CA VAL A 251 23.32 7.98 10.47
C VAL A 251 22.43 8.07 9.26
N SER A 252 21.70 9.17 9.14
CA SER A 252 20.80 9.41 8.02
C SER A 252 21.44 10.24 6.91
N SER A 253 21.01 9.95 5.70
CA SER A 253 21.29 10.72 4.50
C SER A 253 19.99 10.89 3.70
N GLU A 254 19.97 11.87 2.79
CA GLU A 254 18.84 12.01 1.88
C GLU A 254 18.71 10.75 1.01
N LEU A 255 17.49 10.31 0.75
CA LEU A 255 17.29 9.28 -0.27
C LEU A 255 17.76 9.86 -1.62
N PRO A 256 18.66 9.21 -2.37
CA PRO A 256 19.02 9.65 -3.71
C PRO A 256 17.78 9.73 -4.59
N VAL A 257 17.65 10.83 -5.32
CA VAL A 257 16.58 11.04 -6.31
C VAL A 257 17.17 10.78 -7.69
N PRO A 258 16.39 10.23 -8.64
CA PRO A 258 16.33 8.80 -9.03
C PRO A 258 17.70 8.12 -9.23
N GLY A 259 17.73 6.79 -9.25
CA GLY A 259 18.95 5.96 -9.33
C GLY A 259 18.79 4.58 -8.67
N GLY A 260 17.73 4.40 -7.86
CA GLY A 260 17.37 3.15 -7.19
C GLY A 260 18.36 2.70 -6.13
N TYR A 261 17.93 1.75 -5.29
CA TYR A 261 18.75 1.12 -4.26
C TYR A 261 19.33 -0.23 -4.69
N GLY A 262 19.53 -0.49 -5.98
CA GLY A 262 20.30 -1.64 -6.46
C GLY A 262 19.88 -3.03 -5.92
N SER A 263 18.69 -3.19 -5.33
CA SER A 263 18.12 -4.49 -5.08
C SER A 263 17.64 -5.02 -6.42
N ALA A 264 17.95 -6.29 -6.72
CA ALA A 264 17.46 -6.94 -7.92
C ALA A 264 15.95 -7.17 -7.77
N VAL A 265 15.14 -6.17 -8.08
CA VAL A 265 13.68 -6.29 -8.06
C VAL A 265 13.22 -6.80 -9.42
N ASP A 266 12.34 -7.81 -9.43
CA ASP A 266 11.76 -8.27 -10.68
C ASP A 266 10.80 -7.20 -11.21
N THR A 267 11.18 -6.53 -12.29
CA THR A 267 10.36 -5.50 -12.97
C THR A 267 9.52 -6.08 -14.08
N ARG A 268 9.59 -7.39 -14.34
CA ARG A 268 8.83 -8.02 -15.43
C ARG A 268 7.35 -8.08 -15.04
N PRO A 269 6.44 -7.59 -15.90
CA PRO A 269 5.01 -7.70 -15.64
C PRO A 269 4.60 -9.14 -15.33
N ALA A 270 3.75 -9.30 -14.31
CA ALA A 270 3.25 -10.60 -13.90
C ALA A 270 2.51 -11.28 -15.06
N ARG A 271 2.67 -12.60 -15.18
CA ARG A 271 1.83 -13.42 -16.04
C ARG A 271 0.74 -14.04 -15.18
N TYR A 272 -0.50 -13.84 -15.59
CA TYR A 272 -1.65 -14.42 -14.92
C TYR A 272 -2.14 -15.62 -15.72
N THR A 273 -2.06 -16.81 -15.12
CA THR A 273 -2.58 -18.04 -15.72
C THR A 273 -3.95 -18.31 -15.15
N TRP A 274 -4.97 -18.39 -16.00
CA TRP A 274 -6.35 -18.58 -15.57
C TRP A 274 -6.88 -19.99 -15.87
N GLU A 275 -5.98 -20.97 -15.80
CA GLU A 275 -6.31 -22.37 -16.02
C GLU A 275 -7.28 -22.92 -14.98
N GLY A 276 -8.14 -23.85 -15.41
CA GLY A 276 -9.07 -24.55 -14.52
C GLY A 276 -10.13 -23.64 -13.89
N ALA A 277 -10.55 -22.58 -14.59
CA ALA A 277 -11.57 -21.64 -14.14
C ALA A 277 -12.90 -22.31 -13.73
N ASP A 278 -13.23 -23.47 -14.30
CA ASP A 278 -14.38 -24.31 -13.94
C ASP A 278 -14.35 -24.80 -12.48
N ARG A 279 -13.15 -24.89 -11.91
CA ARG A 279 -12.90 -25.32 -10.53
C ARG A 279 -12.74 -24.16 -9.56
N TRP A 280 -12.70 -22.92 -10.04
CA TRP A 280 -12.52 -21.77 -9.16
C TRP A 280 -13.66 -21.64 -8.15
N ARG A 281 -13.32 -21.34 -6.90
CA ARG A 281 -14.28 -21.11 -5.82
C ARG A 281 -13.89 -19.87 -5.04
N ALA A 282 -14.88 -19.06 -4.69
CA ALA A 282 -14.69 -17.96 -3.75
C ALA A 282 -14.53 -18.50 -2.32
N ARG A 283 -13.56 -17.96 -1.59
CA ARG A 283 -13.33 -18.22 -0.17
C ARG A 283 -13.11 -16.91 0.54
N ASP A 284 -13.73 -16.74 1.70
CA ASP A 284 -13.55 -15.53 2.50
C ASP A 284 -12.08 -15.29 2.84
N LEU A 285 -11.69 -14.02 2.78
CA LEU A 285 -10.39 -13.53 3.22
C LEU A 285 -10.55 -12.74 4.51
N GLU A 286 -9.93 -13.24 5.57
CA GLU A 286 -9.77 -12.55 6.83
C GLU A 286 -8.48 -11.72 6.81
N PHE A 287 -8.57 -10.44 7.13
CA PHE A 287 -7.42 -9.54 7.20
C PHE A 287 -6.91 -9.42 8.64
N VAL A 288 -5.62 -9.73 8.82
CA VAL A 288 -4.99 -9.80 10.14
C VAL A 288 -3.77 -8.90 10.19
N ILE A 289 -3.70 -8.09 11.23
CA ILE A 289 -2.49 -7.41 11.67
C ILE A 289 -1.71 -8.39 12.53
N ALA A 290 -0.63 -8.95 11.98
CA ALA A 290 0.28 -9.80 12.72
C ALA A 290 1.42 -8.96 13.30
N ASP A 291 1.73 -9.16 14.58
CA ASP A 291 2.83 -8.48 15.25
C ASP A 291 3.53 -9.43 16.24
N PRO A 292 4.87 -9.57 16.19
CA PRO A 292 5.58 -10.48 17.09
C PRO A 292 5.48 -10.10 18.58
N GLY A 293 5.45 -8.80 18.89
CA GLY A 293 5.44 -8.25 20.24
C GLY A 293 4.04 -8.11 20.84
N PHE A 294 3.01 -7.86 20.02
CA PHE A 294 1.64 -7.59 20.46
C PHE A 294 0.63 -8.69 20.11
N GLY A 295 1.03 -9.65 19.28
CA GLY A 295 0.19 -10.74 18.77
C GLY A 295 -0.71 -10.33 17.61
N ASP A 296 -1.41 -11.32 17.07
CA ASP A 296 -2.32 -11.13 15.95
C ASP A 296 -3.61 -10.40 16.39
N SER A 297 -4.07 -9.46 15.57
CA SER A 297 -5.35 -8.79 15.76
C SER A 297 -6.08 -8.61 14.42
N PRO A 298 -7.42 -8.66 14.38
CA PRO A 298 -8.18 -8.36 13.18
C PRO A 298 -7.87 -6.94 12.68
N GLN A 299 -7.77 -6.76 11.36
CA GLN A 299 -7.64 -5.45 10.76
C GLN A 299 -8.95 -4.66 10.98
N GLY A 300 -8.88 -3.56 11.74
CA GLY A 300 -10.04 -2.72 12.06
C GLY A 300 -10.25 -1.52 11.13
N SER A 301 -9.22 -1.08 10.40
CA SER A 301 -9.28 0.10 9.54
C SER A 301 -9.64 -0.27 8.08
N PRO A 302 -10.65 0.37 7.46
CA PRO A 302 -11.12 0.10 6.10
C PRO A 302 -10.07 0.34 5.02
N PHE A 303 -10.32 -0.23 3.82
CA PHE A 303 -9.58 0.09 2.61
C PHE A 303 -10.26 1.21 1.83
N ASP A 304 -9.48 2.10 1.23
CA ASP A 304 -10.04 3.25 0.48
C ASP A 304 -10.26 2.96 -1.01
N GLY A 305 -10.40 1.68 -1.37
CA GLY A 305 -10.78 1.26 -2.73
C GLY A 305 -9.65 1.29 -3.75
N LEU A 306 -8.38 1.45 -3.34
CA LEU A 306 -7.22 1.19 -4.18
C LEU A 306 -6.56 -0.13 -3.74
N ALA A 307 -6.33 -1.02 -4.70
CA ALA A 307 -5.62 -2.27 -4.48
C ALA A 307 -4.87 -2.71 -5.74
N ALA A 308 -3.76 -3.41 -5.54
CA ALA A 308 -2.97 -4.05 -6.59
C ALA A 308 -2.37 -5.36 -6.08
N THR A 309 -1.98 -6.25 -6.99
CA THR A 309 -1.26 -7.48 -6.66
C THR A 309 0.06 -7.52 -7.43
N THR A 310 1.16 -7.73 -6.71
CA THR A 310 2.50 -7.95 -7.28
C THR A 310 2.62 -9.35 -7.89
N ALA A 311 3.70 -9.59 -8.64
CA ALA A 311 3.93 -10.85 -9.35
C ALA A 311 4.11 -12.06 -8.43
N ASP A 312 4.62 -11.86 -7.21
CA ASP A 312 4.71 -12.88 -6.16
C ASP A 312 3.36 -13.19 -5.49
N GLY A 313 2.30 -12.43 -5.84
CA GLY A 313 0.98 -12.58 -5.27
C GLY A 313 0.79 -11.84 -3.95
N THR A 314 1.66 -10.90 -3.57
CA THR A 314 1.41 -9.98 -2.45
C THR A 314 0.30 -8.99 -2.83
N LEU A 315 -0.72 -8.85 -1.97
CA LEU A 315 -1.77 -7.85 -2.13
C LEU A 315 -1.30 -6.54 -1.48
N VAL A 316 -1.41 -5.42 -2.17
CA VAL A 316 -1.21 -4.09 -1.58
C VAL A 316 -2.49 -3.29 -1.70
N ALA A 317 -2.92 -2.66 -0.61
CA ALA A 317 -4.13 -1.85 -0.56
C ALA A 317 -3.90 -0.52 0.15
N SER A 318 -4.70 0.49 -0.19
CA SER A 318 -4.72 1.76 0.54
C SER A 318 -5.51 1.64 1.85
N VAL A 319 -4.93 2.13 2.94
CA VAL A 319 -5.55 2.26 4.27
C VAL A 319 -5.33 3.69 4.74
N GLY A 320 -6.35 4.54 4.64
CA GLY A 320 -6.18 5.99 4.73
C GLY A 320 -5.28 6.53 3.60
N SER A 321 -4.39 7.44 3.95
CA SER A 321 -3.34 7.97 3.06
C SER A 321 -2.09 7.07 2.98
N ARG A 322 -2.20 5.81 3.42
CA ARG A 322 -1.07 4.87 3.53
C ARG A 322 -1.31 3.60 2.74
N LEU A 323 -0.25 2.83 2.58
CA LEU A 323 -0.30 1.52 1.96
C LEU A 323 -0.07 0.45 3.02
N ALA A 324 -0.81 -0.65 2.92
CA ALA A 324 -0.56 -1.88 3.64
C ALA A 324 -0.43 -3.03 2.65
N SER A 325 0.62 -3.84 2.81
CA SER A 325 0.75 -5.09 2.08
C SER A 325 0.24 -6.27 2.87
N TYR A 326 -0.19 -7.31 2.17
CA TYR A 326 -0.75 -8.52 2.73
C TYR A 326 -0.23 -9.74 1.99
N ARG A 327 0.43 -10.64 2.73
CA ARG A 327 0.69 -11.99 2.25
C ARG A 327 -0.54 -12.84 2.51
N VAL A 328 -1.05 -13.47 1.46
CA VAL A 328 -2.27 -14.28 1.53
C VAL A 328 -1.90 -15.75 1.55
N ASP A 329 -2.30 -16.43 2.62
CA ASP A 329 -2.19 -17.88 2.75
C ASP A 329 -3.56 -18.46 3.15
N GLY A 330 -4.06 -19.40 2.35
CA GLY A 330 -5.39 -19.95 2.53
C GLY A 330 -6.48 -18.88 2.51
N GLY A 331 -7.20 -18.74 3.63
CA GLY A 331 -8.26 -17.75 3.84
C GLY A 331 -7.82 -16.54 4.67
N THR A 332 -6.51 -16.33 4.86
CA THR A 332 -6.00 -15.25 5.71
C THR A 332 -5.01 -14.38 4.95
N ALA A 333 -5.28 -13.08 4.94
CA ALA A 333 -4.41 -12.02 4.46
C ALA A 333 -3.68 -11.39 5.66
N ARG A 334 -2.41 -11.79 5.86
CA ARG A 334 -1.57 -11.28 6.96
C ARG A 334 -0.79 -10.06 6.50
N ARG A 335 -0.91 -8.96 7.25
CA ARG A 335 -0.18 -7.73 6.95
C ARG A 335 1.33 -7.96 6.97
N GLY A 336 2.02 -7.51 5.93
CA GLY A 336 3.47 -7.57 5.80
C GLY A 336 4.12 -6.25 6.20
N TRP A 337 4.06 -5.26 5.32
CA TRP A 337 4.67 -3.94 5.51
C TRP A 337 3.63 -2.83 5.44
N LEU A 338 4.00 -1.67 5.99
CA LEU A 338 3.27 -0.41 5.86
C LEU A 338 4.16 0.60 5.14
N ALA A 339 3.56 1.47 4.34
CA ALA A 339 4.24 2.62 3.75
C ALA A 339 3.39 3.88 3.88
N SER A 340 4.05 5.03 3.93
CA SER A 340 3.47 6.36 4.09
C SER A 340 3.93 7.26 2.93
N PRO A 341 3.31 7.16 1.74
CA PRO A 341 3.72 7.92 0.55
C PRO A 341 3.63 9.44 0.72
N GLY A 342 2.79 9.89 1.67
CA GLY A 342 2.48 11.28 1.93
C GLY A 342 1.31 11.76 1.09
N GLY A 343 0.34 12.38 1.76
CA GLY A 343 -0.90 12.87 1.17
C GLY A 343 -1.83 11.83 0.55
N ASP A 344 -2.87 12.34 -0.12
CA ASP A 344 -3.91 11.50 -0.70
C ASP A 344 -3.36 10.65 -1.84
N LEU A 345 -3.68 9.36 -1.80
CA LEU A 345 -3.31 8.40 -2.83
C LEU A 345 -4.30 8.49 -3.99
N LEU A 346 -3.80 8.61 -5.22
CA LEU A 346 -4.61 8.84 -6.41
C LEU A 346 -4.77 7.60 -7.29
N ALA A 347 -3.68 6.85 -7.46
CA ALA A 347 -3.68 5.57 -8.16
C ALA A 347 -2.63 4.64 -7.57
N LEU A 348 -2.98 3.34 -7.51
CA LEU A 348 -2.13 2.25 -7.05
C LEU A 348 -2.05 1.17 -8.13
N SER A 349 -0.86 0.66 -8.38
CA SER A 349 -0.62 -0.43 -9.33
C SER A 349 0.63 -1.22 -8.94
N ALA A 350 0.84 -2.37 -9.57
CA ALA A 350 2.04 -3.18 -9.39
C ALA A 350 2.56 -3.64 -10.75
N VAL A 351 3.89 -3.64 -10.90
CA VAL A 351 4.58 -4.16 -12.09
C VAL A 351 5.74 -5.03 -11.59
N GLY A 352 5.65 -6.33 -11.86
CA GLY A 352 6.54 -7.29 -11.22
C GLY A 352 6.37 -7.26 -9.70
N GLU A 353 7.47 -7.13 -8.96
CA GLU A 353 7.48 -6.99 -7.50
C GLU A 353 7.44 -5.52 -7.03
N VAL A 354 7.41 -4.56 -7.96
CA VAL A 354 7.38 -3.14 -7.63
C VAL A 354 5.95 -2.64 -7.48
N THR A 355 5.67 -2.02 -6.33
CA THR A 355 4.42 -1.29 -6.10
C THR A 355 4.59 0.18 -6.48
N LEU A 356 3.66 0.71 -7.26
CA LEU A 356 3.65 2.10 -7.73
C LEU A 356 2.44 2.84 -7.19
N VAL A 357 2.67 4.00 -6.59
CA VAL A 357 1.62 4.88 -6.07
C VAL A 357 1.83 6.32 -6.52
N SER A 358 0.75 6.97 -6.92
CA SER A 358 0.73 8.40 -7.21
C SER A 358 -0.02 9.16 -6.12
N THR A 359 0.45 10.37 -5.81
CA THR A 359 -0.12 11.17 -4.70
C THR A 359 -0.53 12.58 -5.12
N ALA A 360 -1.40 13.20 -4.33
CA ALA A 360 -1.83 14.60 -4.51
C ALA A 360 -0.68 15.61 -4.48
N GLN A 361 0.48 15.24 -3.92
CA GLN A 361 1.73 16.02 -3.94
C GLN A 361 2.46 15.94 -5.30
N ARG A 362 1.83 15.39 -6.34
CA ARG A 362 2.40 15.26 -7.70
C ARG A 362 3.64 14.39 -7.72
N ARG A 363 3.66 13.36 -6.86
CA ARG A 363 4.73 12.36 -6.80
C ARG A 363 4.23 11.04 -7.38
N LEU A 364 5.09 10.37 -8.12
CA LEU A 364 5.01 8.94 -8.38
C LEU A 364 6.10 8.27 -7.54
N ILE A 365 5.74 7.28 -6.75
CA ILE A 365 6.63 6.63 -5.77
C ILE A 365 6.61 5.12 -6.04
N ALA A 366 7.78 4.50 -5.95
CA ALA A 366 7.93 3.05 -6.04
C ALA A 366 8.40 2.45 -4.72
N TYR A 367 7.86 1.27 -4.41
CA TYR A 367 8.22 0.45 -3.26
C TYR A 367 8.58 -0.96 -3.72
N ASP A 368 9.53 -1.59 -3.05
CA ASP A 368 9.84 -3.01 -3.26
C ASP A 368 8.88 -3.93 -2.49
N GLY A 369 9.12 -5.25 -2.59
CA GLY A 369 8.33 -6.27 -1.89
C GLY A 369 8.44 -6.21 -0.36
N GLY A 370 9.46 -5.54 0.20
CA GLY A 370 9.65 -5.32 1.63
C GLY A 370 9.04 -4.01 2.14
N GLY A 371 8.54 -3.15 1.24
CA GLY A 371 7.97 -1.86 1.57
C GLY A 371 9.00 -0.73 1.66
N ALA A 372 10.25 -0.97 1.24
CA ALA A 372 11.24 0.09 1.16
C ALA A 372 10.99 0.97 -0.07
N ARG A 373 11.02 2.29 0.12
CA ARG A 373 10.88 3.26 -0.98
C ARG A 373 12.12 3.21 -1.88
N LEU A 374 11.93 2.75 -3.11
CA LEU A 374 12.99 2.63 -4.11
C LEU A 374 13.37 3.99 -4.70
N TRP A 375 12.36 4.77 -5.10
CA TRP A 375 12.54 6.09 -5.69
C TRP A 375 11.26 6.90 -5.61
N SER A 376 11.39 8.21 -5.88
CA SER A 376 10.25 9.09 -6.06
C SER A 376 10.51 10.15 -7.12
N VAL A 377 9.57 10.29 -8.05
CA VAL A 377 9.65 11.23 -9.17
C VAL A 377 8.54 12.28 -9.05
N SER A 378 8.91 13.56 -9.13
CA SER A 378 7.95 14.66 -9.20
C SER A 378 7.49 14.95 -10.62
N PHE A 379 6.19 15.17 -10.78
CA PHE A 379 5.56 15.64 -12.02
C PHE A 379 5.14 17.11 -11.89
N PRO A 380 4.99 17.84 -13.02
CA PRO A 380 4.48 19.21 -12.99
C PRO A 380 3.03 19.28 -12.47
N ASP A 381 2.25 18.21 -12.67
CA ASP A 381 0.88 18.05 -12.19
C ASP A 381 0.64 16.63 -11.64
N VAL A 382 -0.54 16.37 -11.06
CA VAL A 382 -0.90 15.07 -10.48
C VAL A 382 -0.96 13.97 -11.54
N VAL A 383 -0.53 12.77 -11.18
CA VAL A 383 -0.74 11.56 -11.96
C VAL A 383 -2.02 10.91 -11.44
N LEU A 384 -3.10 10.91 -12.22
CA LEU A 384 -4.42 10.41 -11.79
C LEU A 384 -4.66 8.95 -12.12
N ALA A 385 -3.88 8.38 -13.03
CA ALA A 385 -4.08 7.04 -13.56
C ALA A 385 -2.85 6.18 -13.30
N ALA A 386 -3.06 4.88 -13.14
CA ALA A 386 -1.98 3.92 -12.97
C ALA A 386 -0.99 4.01 -14.16
N PRO A 387 0.33 4.03 -13.91
CA PRO A 387 1.33 3.88 -14.96
C PRO A 387 1.14 2.59 -15.75
N ALA A 388 1.42 2.62 -17.04
CA ALA A 388 1.32 1.46 -17.92
C ALA A 388 2.67 0.77 -18.05
N PRO A 389 2.76 -0.56 -17.88
CA PRO A 389 4.00 -1.30 -18.08
C PRO A 389 4.40 -1.32 -19.56
N ALA A 390 5.70 -1.18 -19.81
CA ALA A 390 6.32 -1.41 -21.11
C ALA A 390 6.84 -2.86 -21.22
N PRO A 391 7.00 -3.42 -22.45
CA PRO A 391 7.43 -4.81 -22.63
C PRO A 391 8.83 -5.13 -22.10
N ASP A 392 9.68 -4.13 -21.91
CA ASP A 392 11.06 -4.25 -21.40
C ASP A 392 11.18 -4.02 -19.89
N GLY A 393 10.07 -3.84 -19.18
CA GLY A 393 10.04 -3.69 -17.72
C GLY A 393 10.04 -2.24 -17.23
N ASP A 394 10.14 -1.26 -18.13
CA ASP A 394 9.90 0.15 -17.82
C ASP A 394 8.42 0.44 -17.59
N ILE A 395 8.11 1.66 -17.15
CA ILE A 395 6.74 2.17 -17.07
C ILE A 395 6.56 3.46 -17.85
N VAL A 396 5.32 3.71 -18.26
CA VAL A 396 4.91 4.96 -18.87
C VAL A 396 3.82 5.61 -18.01
N ALA A 397 4.08 6.84 -17.57
CA ALA A 397 3.16 7.60 -16.73
C ALA A 397 2.84 8.94 -17.39
N VAL A 398 1.63 9.45 -17.13
CA VAL A 398 1.17 10.75 -17.62
C VAL A 398 0.55 11.54 -16.48
N SER A 399 0.98 12.78 -16.30
CA SER A 399 0.31 13.72 -15.40
C SER A 399 -0.84 14.43 -16.10
N LEU A 400 -1.71 15.05 -15.30
CA LEU A 400 -2.94 15.68 -15.75
C LEU A 400 -2.69 16.76 -16.82
N ASP A 401 -1.60 17.52 -16.72
CA ASP A 401 -1.18 18.52 -17.72
C ASP A 401 -0.66 17.95 -19.06
N GLY A 402 -0.65 16.62 -19.19
CA GLY A 402 -0.18 15.91 -20.37
C GLY A 402 1.34 15.74 -20.41
N THR A 403 2.06 15.88 -19.30
CA THR A 403 3.47 15.46 -19.24
C THR A 403 3.58 13.95 -19.20
N LEU A 404 3.97 13.36 -20.34
CA LEU A 404 4.19 11.94 -20.54
C LEU A 404 5.67 11.61 -20.28
N ARG A 405 5.94 10.58 -19.48
CA ARG A 405 7.29 10.09 -19.19
C ARG A 405 7.35 8.58 -19.34
N ARG A 406 8.42 8.10 -19.95
CA ARG A 406 8.89 6.73 -19.77
C ARG A 406 9.96 6.73 -18.69
N ILE A 407 9.81 5.84 -17.73
CA ILE A 407 10.62 5.78 -16.52
C ILE A 407 11.15 4.36 -16.36
N ASP A 408 12.45 4.23 -16.11
CA ASP A 408 13.06 2.97 -15.69
C ASP A 408 12.48 2.58 -14.33
N LEU A 409 11.82 1.42 -14.27
CA LEU A 409 11.04 1.02 -13.10
C LEU A 409 11.92 0.72 -11.88
N ALA A 410 13.15 0.25 -12.08
CA ALA A 410 14.04 -0.10 -10.97
C ALA A 410 14.66 1.16 -10.31
N THR A 411 14.96 2.17 -11.11
CA THR A 411 15.74 3.34 -10.68
C THR A 411 14.92 4.62 -10.54
N GLY A 412 13.80 4.72 -11.25
CA GLY A 412 13.01 5.94 -11.37
C GLY A 412 13.61 6.95 -12.36
N GLU A 413 14.68 6.61 -13.07
CA GLU A 413 15.28 7.49 -14.07
C GLU A 413 14.34 7.70 -15.25
N THR A 414 14.22 8.95 -15.72
CA THR A 414 13.39 9.24 -16.89
C THR A 414 14.15 8.89 -18.16
N VAL A 415 13.69 7.87 -18.88
CA VAL A 415 14.22 7.47 -20.19
C VAL A 415 13.94 8.54 -21.23
N TRP A 416 12.70 9.03 -21.27
CA TRP A 416 12.32 10.19 -22.08
C TRP A 416 11.10 10.90 -21.48
N SER A 417 10.93 12.19 -21.82
CA SER A 417 9.74 12.97 -21.46
C SER A 417 9.23 13.80 -22.63
N THR A 418 7.91 13.83 -22.80
CA THR A 418 7.22 14.64 -23.81
C THR A 418 6.02 15.34 -23.18
N THR A 419 5.85 16.63 -23.45
CA THR A 419 4.67 17.39 -22.98
C THR A 419 3.65 17.55 -24.09
N LEU A 420 2.45 17.04 -23.87
CA LEU A 420 1.34 17.08 -24.81
C LEU A 420 0.54 18.39 -24.72
N ARG A 421 0.62 19.09 -23.57
CA ARG A 421 -0.09 20.34 -23.27
C ARG A 421 -1.61 20.20 -23.42
N THR A 422 -2.14 19.10 -22.90
CA THR A 422 -3.57 18.79 -22.91
C THR A 422 -3.93 17.98 -21.67
N ASP A 423 -5.20 18.00 -21.30
CA ASP A 423 -5.71 17.35 -20.09
C ASP A 423 -5.82 15.83 -20.31
N VAL A 424 -4.92 15.06 -19.70
CA VAL A 424 -4.94 13.59 -19.76
C VAL A 424 -5.23 13.00 -18.38
N ALA A 425 -6.33 12.26 -18.26
CA ALA A 425 -6.76 11.67 -16.99
C ALA A 425 -6.92 10.14 -17.04
N THR A 426 -6.43 9.50 -18.10
CA THR A 426 -6.56 8.06 -18.34
C THR A 426 -5.20 7.38 -18.48
N THR A 427 -5.15 6.10 -18.14
CA THR A 427 -3.94 5.28 -18.28
C THR A 427 -3.48 5.28 -19.74
N PRO A 428 -2.19 5.58 -20.02
CA PRO A 428 -1.64 5.44 -21.36
C PRO A 428 -1.76 3.99 -21.84
N ALA A 429 -2.11 3.79 -23.11
CA ALA A 429 -2.06 2.47 -23.74
C ALA A 429 -0.67 2.24 -24.32
N VAL A 430 0.00 1.17 -23.90
CA VAL A 430 1.34 0.80 -24.37
C VAL A 430 1.25 -0.50 -25.18
N GLY A 431 1.66 -0.46 -26.44
CA GLY A 431 1.62 -1.61 -27.33
C GLY A 431 1.87 -1.22 -28.79
N ALA A 432 2.14 -2.21 -29.65
CA ALA A 432 2.47 -1.99 -31.07
C ALA A 432 3.63 -0.98 -31.29
N GLY A 433 4.57 -0.86 -30.34
CA GLY A 433 5.66 0.11 -30.38
C GLY A 433 5.24 1.56 -30.12
N LEU A 434 4.03 1.77 -29.60
CA LEU A 434 3.44 3.08 -29.33
C LEU A 434 3.12 3.26 -27.85
N VAL A 435 3.05 4.53 -27.46
CA VAL A 435 2.28 5.02 -26.32
C VAL A 435 1.11 5.83 -26.88
N VAL A 436 -0.11 5.41 -26.58
CA VAL A 436 -1.33 6.09 -27.01
C VAL A 436 -2.01 6.70 -25.80
N VAL A 437 -2.41 7.96 -25.92
CA VAL A 437 -3.10 8.71 -24.88
C VAL A 437 -4.33 9.36 -25.47
N VAL A 438 -5.37 9.50 -24.64
CA VAL A 438 -6.62 10.15 -25.01
C VAL A 438 -6.84 11.30 -24.05
N ASP A 439 -6.96 12.51 -24.58
CA ASP A 439 -7.26 13.67 -23.75
C ASP A 439 -8.76 13.81 -23.47
N ARG A 440 -9.13 14.75 -22.57
CA ARG A 440 -10.53 15.02 -22.24
C ARG A 440 -11.35 15.57 -23.42
N GLY A 441 -10.70 16.09 -24.47
CA GLY A 441 -11.33 16.58 -25.70
C GLY A 441 -11.70 15.47 -26.68
N GLY A 442 -11.14 14.27 -26.51
CA GLY A 442 -11.29 13.14 -27.42
C GLY A 442 -10.19 13.05 -28.48
N ALA A 443 -9.12 13.83 -28.35
CA ALA A 443 -7.95 13.70 -29.21
C ALA A 443 -7.18 12.45 -28.81
N VAL A 444 -7.00 11.53 -29.76
CA VAL A 444 -6.17 10.34 -29.61
C VAL A 444 -4.80 10.66 -30.19
N MET A 445 -3.75 10.54 -29.38
CA MET A 445 -2.39 10.87 -29.78
C MET A 445 -1.49 9.67 -29.58
N ALA A 446 -0.77 9.29 -30.64
CA ALA A 446 0.27 8.26 -30.57
C ALA A 446 1.67 8.88 -30.53
N ARG A 447 2.48 8.33 -29.63
CA ARG A 447 3.90 8.58 -29.49
C ARG A 447 4.68 7.29 -29.69
N SER A 448 5.89 7.41 -30.16
CA SER A 448 6.87 6.33 -30.21
C SER A 448 7.20 5.85 -28.80
N LEU A 449 7.11 4.55 -28.52
CA LEU A 449 7.51 4.00 -27.21
C LEU A 449 9.01 4.15 -26.94
N GLY A 450 9.83 4.15 -28.00
CA GLY A 450 11.29 4.18 -27.90
C GLY A 450 11.85 5.54 -27.47
N ASP A 451 11.28 6.64 -27.95
CA ASP A 451 11.84 8.00 -27.79
C ASP A 451 10.80 9.09 -27.52
N GLY A 452 9.51 8.75 -27.41
CA GLY A 452 8.43 9.69 -27.17
C GLY A 452 8.05 10.56 -28.38
N SER A 453 8.65 10.35 -29.56
CA SER A 453 8.39 11.18 -30.74
C SER A 453 6.93 11.08 -31.21
N ALA A 454 6.37 12.17 -31.74
CA ALA A 454 5.03 12.15 -32.33
C ALA A 454 4.96 11.21 -33.54
N ARG A 455 3.91 10.38 -33.60
CA ARG A 455 3.61 9.51 -34.75
C ARG A 455 2.41 10.02 -35.51
N TRP A 456 1.26 10.08 -34.85
CA TRP A 456 0.01 10.57 -35.42
C TRP A 456 -0.92 11.10 -34.33
N SER A 457 -1.99 11.77 -34.75
CA SER A 457 -3.10 12.17 -33.90
C SER A 457 -4.40 12.08 -34.68
N THR A 458 -5.42 11.51 -34.05
CA THR A 458 -6.74 11.29 -34.64
C THR A 458 -7.80 11.87 -33.69
N GLU A 459 -8.66 12.73 -34.21
CA GLU A 459 -9.77 13.29 -33.46
C GLU A 459 -10.97 12.34 -33.50
N LEU A 460 -11.35 11.81 -32.34
CA LEU A 460 -12.51 10.92 -32.21
C LEU A 460 -13.51 11.52 -31.21
N SER A 461 -14.73 11.76 -31.69
CA SER A 461 -15.76 12.39 -30.88
C SER A 461 -15.99 11.63 -29.58
N ARG A 462 -15.75 12.28 -28.44
CA ARG A 462 -15.94 11.70 -27.09
C ARG A 462 -15.11 10.44 -26.83
N ALA A 463 -13.96 10.25 -27.50
CA ALA A 463 -13.01 9.22 -27.09
C ALA A 463 -12.59 9.45 -25.62
N THR A 464 -12.48 8.37 -24.86
CA THR A 464 -12.14 8.45 -23.43
C THR A 464 -10.95 7.60 -23.05
N ARG A 465 -10.75 6.45 -23.71
CA ARG A 465 -9.70 5.49 -23.35
C ARG A 465 -9.24 4.70 -24.57
N ALA A 466 -8.02 4.19 -24.52
CA ALA A 466 -7.43 3.38 -25.57
C ALA A 466 -6.80 2.10 -25.00
N ALA A 467 -6.61 1.12 -25.87
CA ALA A 467 -5.76 -0.04 -25.69
C ALA A 467 -4.96 -0.26 -26.98
N ALA A 468 -3.71 -0.69 -26.88
CA ALA A 468 -2.83 -0.91 -28.03
C ALA A 468 -2.19 -2.29 -27.89
N GLY A 469 -2.19 -3.06 -28.97
CA GLY A 469 -1.74 -4.44 -28.95
C GLY A 469 -2.03 -5.13 -30.27
N GLU A 470 -1.32 -6.22 -30.55
CA GLU A 470 -1.66 -7.14 -31.66
C GLU A 470 -1.86 -6.45 -33.02
N GLY A 471 -1.08 -5.40 -33.28
CA GLY A 471 -1.12 -4.67 -34.55
C GLY A 471 -2.28 -3.67 -34.70
N VAL A 472 -2.99 -3.33 -33.63
CA VAL A 472 -4.06 -2.31 -33.66
C VAL A 472 -4.04 -1.37 -32.45
N VAL A 473 -4.74 -0.23 -32.60
CA VAL A 473 -5.12 0.65 -31.49
C VAL A 473 -6.63 0.69 -31.38
N ALA A 474 -7.18 0.15 -30.30
CA ALA A 474 -8.60 0.20 -30.00
C ALA A 474 -8.90 1.39 -29.09
N VAL A 475 -9.96 2.12 -29.38
CA VAL A 475 -10.39 3.32 -28.64
C VAL A 475 -11.86 3.15 -28.28
N GLN A 476 -12.21 3.46 -27.04
CA GLN A 476 -13.58 3.51 -26.58
C GLN A 476 -14.01 4.95 -26.31
N GLY A 477 -15.24 5.28 -26.69
CA GLY A 477 -15.86 6.58 -26.44
C GLY A 477 -16.87 6.53 -25.30
N GLY A 478 -17.16 7.68 -24.71
CA GLY A 478 -18.10 7.79 -23.60
C GLY A 478 -19.53 7.33 -23.92
N ASP A 479 -19.90 7.24 -25.20
CA ASP A 479 -21.17 6.72 -25.73
C ASP A 479 -21.06 5.25 -26.21
N ALA A 480 -20.11 4.50 -25.64
CA ALA A 480 -19.78 3.11 -25.96
C ALA A 480 -19.48 2.84 -27.45
N ALA A 481 -19.12 3.88 -28.20
CA ALA A 481 -18.49 3.71 -29.51
C ALA A 481 -17.12 3.04 -29.35
N VAL A 482 -16.81 2.14 -30.28
CA VAL A 482 -15.52 1.45 -30.36
C VAL A 482 -14.94 1.74 -31.73
N TRP A 483 -13.72 2.29 -31.75
CA TRP A 483 -12.94 2.50 -32.97
C TRP A 483 -11.71 1.64 -32.91
N VAL A 484 -11.33 1.05 -34.03
CA VAL A 484 -10.04 0.38 -34.18
C VAL A 484 -9.28 1.06 -35.28
N LEU A 485 -8.07 1.48 -34.95
CA LEU A 485 -7.20 2.29 -35.77
C LEU A 485 -5.95 1.51 -36.17
N ASP A 486 -5.41 1.83 -37.34
CA ASP A 486 -4.11 1.38 -37.77
C ASP A 486 -3.02 2.02 -36.90
N PRO A 487 -2.09 1.24 -36.31
CA PRO A 487 -1.07 1.77 -35.43
C PRO A 487 -0.04 2.64 -36.17
N HIS A 488 0.12 2.52 -37.49
CA HIS A 488 1.14 3.25 -38.24
C HIS A 488 0.75 4.70 -38.50
N ASP A 489 -0.52 4.96 -38.83
CA ASP A 489 -0.99 6.28 -39.27
C ASP A 489 -2.26 6.78 -38.55
N GLY A 490 -2.87 5.95 -37.69
CA GLY A 490 -4.09 6.30 -36.96
C GLY A 490 -5.36 6.27 -37.81
N ALA A 491 -5.31 5.69 -39.01
CA ALA A 491 -6.47 5.56 -39.89
C ALA A 491 -7.51 4.59 -39.31
N LEU A 492 -8.78 4.91 -39.48
CA LEU A 492 -9.88 4.05 -39.02
C LEU A 492 -9.93 2.75 -39.84
N LEU A 493 -9.72 1.62 -39.18
CA LEU A 493 -9.90 0.28 -39.76
C LEU A 493 -11.37 -0.12 -39.72
N TRP A 494 -11.98 -0.03 -38.54
CA TRP A 494 -13.41 -0.28 -38.36
C TRP A 494 -13.96 0.47 -37.14
N LYS A 495 -15.28 0.64 -37.13
CA LYS A 495 -16.03 1.24 -36.02
C LYS A 495 -17.28 0.45 -35.74
N ASP A 496 -17.58 0.26 -34.46
CA ASP A 496 -18.85 -0.26 -33.99
C ASP A 496 -19.31 0.49 -32.73
N ARG A 497 -20.41 0.07 -32.13
CA ARG A 497 -20.92 0.58 -30.86
C ARG A 497 -21.62 -0.52 -30.07
N HIS A 498 -21.48 -0.48 -28.75
CA HIS A 498 -22.29 -1.27 -27.82
C HIS A 498 -23.08 -0.37 -26.86
N ARG A 499 -23.73 -0.92 -25.84
CA ARG A 499 -24.64 -0.16 -24.96
C ARG A 499 -23.90 0.44 -23.76
N GLY A 500 -24.57 1.32 -23.02
CA GLY A 500 -24.03 1.90 -21.79
C GLY A 500 -22.93 2.96 -21.98
N SER A 501 -22.23 3.21 -20.87
CA SER A 501 -21.14 4.17 -20.71
C SER A 501 -19.80 3.46 -20.58
N ALA A 502 -18.78 3.91 -21.32
CA ALA A 502 -17.47 3.24 -21.36
C ALA A 502 -16.77 3.10 -19.99
N ARG A 503 -16.33 1.88 -19.67
CA ARG A 503 -15.59 1.53 -18.44
C ARG A 503 -14.19 1.00 -18.72
N GLY A 504 -14.02 0.14 -19.72
CA GLY A 504 -12.72 -0.50 -20.00
C GLY A 504 -12.61 -0.97 -21.44
N ILE A 505 -11.39 -1.01 -21.98
CA ILE A 505 -11.09 -1.59 -23.28
C ILE A 505 -9.76 -2.32 -23.23
N VAL A 506 -9.69 -3.50 -23.83
CA VAL A 506 -8.49 -4.34 -23.91
C VAL A 506 -8.35 -4.89 -25.32
N VAL A 507 -7.11 -5.02 -25.80
CA VAL A 507 -6.75 -5.78 -27.00
C VAL A 507 -5.87 -6.95 -26.56
N SER A 508 -6.34 -8.18 -26.77
CA SER A 508 -5.62 -9.40 -26.41
C SER A 508 -6.21 -10.60 -27.16
N ALA A 509 -5.39 -11.60 -27.46
CA ALA A 509 -5.80 -12.87 -28.04
C ALA A 509 -6.54 -12.77 -29.39
N GLY A 510 -6.21 -11.78 -30.21
CA GLY A 510 -6.87 -11.46 -31.47
C GLY A 510 -8.23 -10.78 -31.30
N VAL A 511 -8.55 -10.29 -30.10
CA VAL A 511 -9.87 -9.78 -29.73
C VAL A 511 -9.78 -8.39 -29.10
N VAL A 512 -10.68 -7.51 -29.51
CA VAL A 512 -10.97 -6.26 -28.81
C VAL A 512 -12.17 -6.50 -27.89
N VAL A 513 -12.00 -6.29 -26.59
CA VAL A 513 -13.11 -6.35 -25.62
C VAL A 513 -13.33 -4.95 -25.06
N ALA A 514 -14.56 -4.46 -25.16
CA ALA A 514 -14.96 -3.18 -24.57
C ALA A 514 -16.06 -3.41 -23.53
N GLN A 515 -15.86 -2.86 -22.33
CA GLN A 515 -16.77 -2.91 -21.20
C GLN A 515 -17.46 -1.57 -20.98
N SER A 516 -18.71 -1.64 -20.54
CA SER A 516 -19.56 -0.54 -20.11
C SER A 516 -20.26 -0.87 -18.79
N ASP A 517 -21.00 0.09 -18.25
CA ASP A 517 -21.93 -0.13 -17.14
C ASP A 517 -23.10 -1.08 -17.45
N GLU A 518 -23.39 -1.36 -18.72
CA GLU A 518 -24.43 -2.30 -19.15
C GLU A 518 -23.88 -3.68 -19.58
N GLY A 519 -22.57 -3.91 -19.46
CA GLY A 519 -21.93 -5.18 -19.84
C GLY A 519 -20.71 -5.02 -20.75
N ALA A 520 -20.28 -6.11 -21.37
CA ALA A 520 -19.12 -6.18 -22.25
C ALA A 520 -19.48 -6.75 -23.64
N ALA A 521 -18.77 -6.30 -24.66
CA ALA A 521 -18.86 -6.84 -26.01
C ALA A 521 -17.45 -7.07 -26.57
N ALA A 522 -17.32 -8.06 -27.45
CA ALA A 522 -16.06 -8.45 -28.04
C ALA A 522 -16.13 -8.55 -29.56
N TRP A 523 -15.01 -8.20 -30.20
CA TRP A 523 -14.85 -8.19 -31.65
C TRP A 523 -13.53 -8.82 -32.05
N ALA A 524 -13.52 -9.50 -33.20
CA ALA A 524 -12.27 -9.90 -33.82
C ALA A 524 -11.47 -8.64 -34.22
N VAL A 525 -10.17 -8.64 -33.93
CA VAL A 525 -9.25 -7.62 -34.41
C VAL A 525 -9.21 -7.62 -35.94
N ASP A 526 -9.09 -8.83 -36.50
CA ASP A 526 -9.11 -9.09 -37.94
C ASP A 526 -10.55 -9.21 -38.50
N GLY A 527 -10.69 -9.13 -39.82
CA GLY A 527 -11.97 -9.43 -40.48
C GLY A 527 -13.00 -8.29 -40.46
N GLY A 528 -12.60 -7.07 -40.12
CA GLY A 528 -13.46 -5.88 -40.20
C GLY A 528 -14.36 -5.64 -38.98
N GLY A 529 -13.99 -6.19 -37.82
CA GLY A 529 -14.72 -5.98 -36.56
C GLY A 529 -15.98 -6.82 -36.45
N GLU A 530 -15.91 -8.11 -36.82
CA GLU A 530 -17.01 -9.05 -36.56
C GLU A 530 -17.22 -9.19 -35.05
N ARG A 531 -18.45 -9.00 -34.58
CA ARG A 531 -18.81 -9.16 -33.17
C ARG A 531 -18.85 -10.65 -32.81
N LEU A 532 -18.03 -11.04 -31.84
CA LEU A 532 -17.87 -12.42 -31.42
C LEU A 532 -18.88 -12.81 -30.33
N TRP A 533 -18.99 -12.01 -29.29
CA TRP A 533 -19.85 -12.29 -28.13
C TRP A 533 -20.19 -11.03 -27.33
N THR A 534 -21.15 -11.19 -26.42
CA THR A 534 -21.56 -10.19 -25.43
C THR A 534 -21.72 -10.85 -24.05
N SER A 535 -21.57 -10.07 -22.98
CA SER A 535 -21.81 -10.46 -21.59
C SER A 535 -22.46 -9.30 -20.84
N ASP A 536 -23.28 -9.60 -19.83
CA ASP A 536 -23.90 -8.60 -18.96
C ASP A 536 -22.94 -8.13 -17.83
N ALA A 537 -21.74 -8.70 -17.74
CA ALA A 537 -20.72 -8.34 -16.76
C ALA A 537 -20.09 -6.97 -17.06
N GLY A 538 -20.56 -5.95 -16.35
CA GLY A 538 -20.19 -4.55 -16.57
C GLY A 538 -19.25 -3.91 -15.55
N GLU A 539 -18.83 -4.59 -14.48
CA GLU A 539 -18.09 -3.95 -13.38
C GLU A 539 -16.59 -3.89 -13.61
N GLN A 540 -15.98 -5.01 -14.03
CA GLN A 540 -14.53 -5.07 -14.22
C GLN A 540 -14.13 -5.98 -15.37
N LEU A 541 -13.08 -5.59 -16.10
CA LEU A 541 -12.51 -6.32 -17.24
C LEU A 541 -11.02 -6.54 -16.97
N LEU A 542 -10.62 -7.80 -16.94
CA LEU A 542 -9.22 -8.21 -16.90
C LEU A 542 -8.93 -9.11 -18.12
N ALA A 543 -7.68 -9.14 -18.57
CA ALA A 543 -7.20 -10.13 -19.53
C ALA A 543 -5.85 -10.73 -19.13
N GLY A 544 -5.64 -12.00 -19.42
CA GLY A 544 -4.41 -12.73 -19.12
C GLY A 544 -4.37 -14.07 -19.83
N ASP A 545 -3.21 -14.45 -20.38
CA ASP A 545 -2.95 -15.73 -21.06
C ASP A 545 -4.02 -16.16 -22.09
N GLY A 546 -4.51 -15.19 -22.87
CA GLY A 546 -5.52 -15.44 -23.89
C GLY A 546 -6.94 -15.60 -23.37
N VAL A 547 -7.21 -15.29 -22.10
CA VAL A 547 -8.51 -15.42 -21.46
C VAL A 547 -8.98 -14.05 -20.95
N PHE A 548 -10.30 -13.88 -20.82
CA PHE A 548 -10.95 -12.67 -20.29
C PHE A 548 -11.70 -13.00 -19.00
N VAL A 549 -11.49 -12.18 -17.97
CA VAL A 549 -12.21 -12.26 -16.69
C VAL A 549 -13.10 -11.03 -16.60
N LEU A 550 -14.41 -11.27 -16.52
CA LEU A 550 -15.43 -10.23 -16.49
C LEU A 550 -16.14 -10.28 -15.14
N GLY A 551 -15.97 -9.22 -14.35
CA GLY A 551 -16.71 -9.00 -13.11
C GLY A 551 -18.06 -8.37 -13.37
N GLY A 552 -19.11 -9.01 -12.87
CA GLY A 552 -20.45 -8.45 -12.71
C GLY A 552 -20.76 -8.14 -11.24
N ALA A 553 -22.00 -7.70 -10.98
CA ALA A 553 -22.43 -7.28 -9.64
C ALA A 553 -22.36 -8.41 -8.60
N SER A 554 -22.63 -9.66 -9.00
CA SER A 554 -22.64 -10.82 -8.11
C SER A 554 -21.80 -11.99 -8.59
N THR A 555 -21.28 -11.95 -9.82
CA THR A 555 -20.56 -13.07 -10.44
C THR A 555 -19.29 -12.61 -11.13
N VAL A 556 -18.37 -13.54 -11.34
CA VAL A 556 -17.24 -13.40 -12.24
C VAL A 556 -17.32 -14.48 -13.30
N GLU A 557 -17.26 -14.08 -14.57
CA GLU A 557 -17.21 -14.96 -15.71
C GLU A 557 -15.79 -15.03 -16.26
N VAL A 558 -15.33 -16.23 -16.60
CA VAL A 558 -14.05 -16.45 -17.28
C VAL A 558 -14.34 -16.96 -18.69
N ARG A 559 -13.87 -16.26 -19.71
CA ARG A 559 -14.22 -16.53 -21.12
C ARG A 559 -13.01 -16.68 -22.02
N SER A 560 -13.11 -17.59 -22.98
CA SER A 560 -12.14 -17.71 -24.08
C SER A 560 -12.30 -16.56 -25.09
N PRO A 561 -11.35 -16.37 -26.02
CA PRO A 561 -11.47 -15.35 -27.08
C PRO A 561 -12.70 -15.55 -27.96
N ALA A 562 -13.09 -16.81 -28.19
CA ALA A 562 -14.28 -17.18 -28.94
C ALA A 562 -15.59 -16.99 -28.14
N GLY A 563 -15.51 -16.64 -26.86
CA GLY A 563 -16.67 -16.37 -25.99
C GLY A 563 -17.19 -17.58 -25.22
N GLU A 564 -16.53 -18.73 -25.31
CA GLU A 564 -16.86 -19.90 -24.50
C GLU A 564 -16.69 -19.58 -23.02
N LEU A 565 -17.69 -19.91 -22.21
CA LEU A 565 -17.62 -19.78 -20.76
C LEU A 565 -16.75 -20.92 -20.21
N LEU A 566 -15.56 -20.57 -19.74
CA LEU A 566 -14.59 -21.50 -19.17
C LEU A 566 -14.82 -21.73 -17.67
N GLY A 567 -15.44 -20.77 -17.00
CA GLY A 567 -15.78 -20.84 -15.59
C GLY A 567 -16.65 -19.67 -15.16
N GLU A 568 -17.40 -19.86 -14.09
CA GLU A 568 -18.22 -18.84 -13.46
C GLU A 568 -18.16 -19.01 -11.94
N VAL A 569 -17.99 -17.89 -11.23
CA VAL A 569 -17.88 -17.88 -9.77
C VAL A 569 -18.85 -16.86 -9.18
N GLU A 570 -19.69 -17.32 -8.26
CA GLU A 570 -20.54 -16.47 -7.43
C GLU A 570 -19.68 -15.73 -6.40
N LEU A 571 -19.75 -14.40 -6.39
CA LEU A 571 -19.15 -13.52 -5.39
C LEU A 571 -20.17 -13.08 -4.32
N GLY A 572 -21.46 -13.20 -4.61
CA GLY A 572 -22.52 -12.56 -3.84
C GLY A 572 -22.59 -11.04 -4.06
N GLU A 573 -23.63 -10.41 -3.53
CA GLU A 573 -23.78 -8.95 -3.61
C GLU A 573 -22.77 -8.25 -2.69
N ALA A 574 -22.15 -7.17 -3.18
CA ALA A 574 -21.36 -6.30 -2.33
C ALA A 574 -22.28 -5.63 -1.30
N PRO A 575 -21.88 -5.52 -0.02
CA PRO A 575 -22.67 -4.78 0.96
C PRO A 575 -22.91 -3.33 0.52
N LEU A 576 -24.07 -2.77 0.87
CA LEU A 576 -24.40 -1.38 0.52
C LEU A 576 -23.32 -0.40 1.01
N GLY A 577 -22.84 0.45 0.10
CA GLY A 577 -21.83 1.47 0.39
C GLY A 577 -20.38 0.93 0.43
N VAL A 578 -20.16 -0.35 0.10
CA VAL A 578 -18.84 -0.95 0.03
C VAL A 578 -18.33 -0.96 -1.41
N THR A 579 -17.15 -0.39 -1.62
CA THR A 579 -16.48 -0.46 -2.92
C THR A 579 -15.81 -1.81 -3.06
N ARG A 580 -15.98 -2.45 -4.22
CA ARG A 580 -15.34 -3.71 -4.59
C ARG A 580 -14.25 -3.44 -5.61
N VAL A 581 -13.08 -4.03 -5.38
CA VAL A 581 -11.94 -4.03 -6.31
C VAL A 581 -11.57 -5.47 -6.60
N ILE A 582 -11.59 -5.89 -7.87
CA ILE A 582 -11.07 -7.20 -8.27
C ILE A 582 -9.63 -6.99 -8.73
N VAL A 583 -8.69 -7.78 -8.24
CA VAL A 583 -7.29 -7.72 -8.67
C VAL A 583 -6.86 -9.09 -9.17
N PRO A 584 -6.12 -9.16 -10.29
CA PRO A 584 -5.58 -10.44 -10.76
C PRO A 584 -4.52 -10.96 -9.78
N THR A 585 -4.39 -12.28 -9.70
CA THR A 585 -3.27 -12.96 -9.04
C THR A 585 -2.66 -13.95 -10.03
N PRO A 586 -1.42 -14.45 -9.82
CA PRO A 586 -0.80 -15.43 -10.73
C PRO A 586 -1.68 -16.66 -11.04
N HIS A 587 -2.56 -17.05 -10.11
CA HIS A 587 -3.36 -18.28 -10.20
C HIS A 587 -4.86 -18.06 -9.95
N GLY A 588 -5.37 -16.85 -10.14
CA GLY A 588 -6.77 -16.52 -9.89
C GLY A 588 -7.04 -15.01 -9.82
N ILE A 589 -7.98 -14.64 -8.98
CA ILE A 589 -8.28 -13.25 -8.65
C ILE A 589 -8.50 -13.10 -7.14
N ARG A 590 -8.37 -11.87 -6.65
CA ARG A 590 -8.86 -11.47 -5.34
C ARG A 590 -9.91 -10.40 -5.49
N VAL A 591 -10.89 -10.45 -4.61
CA VAL A 591 -11.91 -9.42 -4.45
C VAL A 591 -11.64 -8.75 -3.12
N VAL A 592 -11.34 -7.46 -3.14
CA VAL A 592 -11.07 -6.66 -1.95
C VAL A 592 -12.22 -5.68 -1.78
N HIS A 593 -12.78 -5.63 -0.58
CA HIS A 593 -13.87 -4.74 -0.23
C HIS A 593 -13.37 -3.61 0.68
N SER A 594 -13.92 -2.40 0.51
CA SER A 594 -13.53 -1.23 1.31
C SER A 594 -13.77 -1.38 2.82
N ASN A 595 -14.47 -2.41 3.28
CA ASN A 595 -14.75 -2.69 4.69
C ASN A 595 -13.87 -3.81 5.29
N THR A 596 -12.65 -4.02 4.76
CA THR A 596 -11.69 -5.07 5.19
C THR A 596 -12.19 -6.50 5.07
N THR A 597 -13.18 -6.75 4.21
CA THR A 597 -13.56 -8.10 3.80
C THR A 597 -13.02 -8.38 2.41
N GLY A 598 -12.99 -9.64 2.01
CA GLY A 598 -12.57 -9.98 0.67
C GLY A 598 -12.79 -11.44 0.36
N LEU A 599 -12.47 -11.81 -0.87
CA LEU A 599 -12.54 -13.17 -1.37
C LEU A 599 -11.24 -13.53 -2.10
N GLU A 600 -10.72 -14.71 -1.84
CA GLU A 600 -9.76 -15.39 -2.71
C GLU A 600 -10.55 -16.27 -3.67
N VAL A 601 -10.32 -16.10 -4.98
CA VAL A 601 -11.00 -16.88 -6.02
C VAL A 601 -9.96 -17.60 -6.85
N ARG A 602 -9.85 -18.91 -6.63
CA ARG A 602 -8.93 -19.82 -7.35
C ARG A 602 -9.40 -21.27 -7.29
N GLY A 603 -8.76 -22.12 -8.10
CA GLY A 603 -9.05 -23.56 -8.23
C GLY A 603 -8.54 -24.46 -7.12
#